data_AF-B9DK05-F1
#
_entry.id   AF-B9DK05-F1
#
_cell.length_a   1.000
_cell.length_b   1.000
_cell.length_c   1.000
_cell.angle_alpha   90.00
_cell.angle_beta   90.00
_cell.angle_gamma   90.00
#
_symmetry.space_group_name_H-M   'P 1'
#
loop_
_entity.id
_entity.type
_entity.pdbx_description
1 polymer ?
#
loop_
_entity_poly.entity_id
_entity_poly.type
_entity_poly.pdbx_seq_one_letter_code
_entity_poly.pdbx_strand_id
1 'polypeptide(L)'
;MFISQADCFVLTSNYEGQGMAILEAQVLGKPVIGTNVNGINSVLDGSNGLLVENNIQSITKGLMEFIYGNIPHSHFDYKTYNEEIMYKFEKEILEFNSEN
;
A
#
# COMPACT_ATOMS: atom_id res chain seq x y z
N MET A 1 -1.35 -16.38 -10.48
CA MET A 1 -2.12 -15.14 -10.26
C MET A 1 -1.29 -14.00 -10.84
N PHE A 2 -1.86 -13.08 -11.63
CA PHE A 2 -1.07 -12.15 -12.47
C PHE A 2 -0.02 -11.33 -11.70
N ILE A 3 -0.31 -10.88 -10.48
CA ILE A 3 0.62 -10.10 -9.64
C ILE A 3 1.89 -10.89 -9.31
N SER A 4 1.79 -12.20 -9.06
CA SER A 4 2.97 -13.00 -8.67
C SER A 4 3.99 -13.14 -9.81
N GLN A 5 3.53 -13.02 -11.07
CA GLN A 5 4.36 -13.08 -12.27
C GLN A 5 4.88 -11.71 -12.72
N ALA A 6 4.39 -10.62 -12.11
CA ALA A 6 4.86 -9.27 -12.42
C ALA A 6 6.16 -8.95 -11.68
N ASP A 7 6.97 -8.06 -12.27
CA ASP A 7 8.19 -7.53 -11.66
C ASP A 7 7.91 -6.30 -10.77
N CYS A 8 6.84 -5.54 -11.06
CA CYS A 8 6.39 -4.39 -10.30
C CYS A 8 4.87 -4.26 -10.38
N PHE A 9 4.24 -3.83 -9.29
CA PHE A 9 2.83 -3.49 -9.24
C PHE A 9 2.65 -1.97 -9.20
N VAL A 10 1.77 -1.45 -10.05
CA VAL A 10 1.51 0.00 -10.17
C VAL A 10 0.02 0.27 -10.03
N LEU A 11 -0.35 1.13 -9.08
CA LEU A 11 -1.73 1.55 -8.86
C LEU A 11 -1.88 3.06 -9.06
N THR A 12 -2.48 3.46 -10.18
CA THR A 12 -2.65 4.87 -10.58
C THR A 12 -4.08 5.35 -10.41
N SER A 13 -4.71 5.01 -9.29
CA SER A 13 -6.10 5.37 -9.02
C SER A 13 -6.25 6.86 -8.73
N ASN A 14 -7.36 7.45 -9.20
CA ASN A 14 -7.75 8.83 -8.84
C ASN A 14 -8.35 8.92 -7.43
N TYR A 15 -8.94 7.82 -6.96
CA TYR A 15 -9.54 7.67 -5.65
C TYR A 15 -9.38 6.22 -5.21
N GLU A 16 -9.10 6.02 -3.93
CA GLU A 16 -9.06 4.69 -3.32
C GLU A 16 -9.56 4.74 -1.89
N GLY A 17 -10.17 3.64 -1.45
CA GLY A 17 -10.56 3.43 -0.06
C GLY A 17 -9.33 3.14 0.80
N GLN A 18 -8.75 1.95 0.62
CA GLN A 18 -7.55 1.50 1.35
C GLN A 18 -6.43 1.01 0.41
N GLY A 19 -6.74 0.68 -0.85
CA GLY A 19 -5.77 0.09 -1.76
C GLY A 19 -5.43 -1.38 -1.46
N MET A 20 -6.45 -2.25 -1.36
CA MET A 20 -6.25 -3.69 -1.05
C MET A 20 -5.29 -4.40 -2.02
N ALA A 21 -5.31 -4.03 -3.30
CA ALA A 21 -4.40 -4.61 -4.30
C ALA A 21 -2.91 -4.30 -4.00
N ILE A 22 -2.61 -3.20 -3.30
CA ILE A 22 -1.26 -2.90 -2.82
C ILE A 22 -0.85 -3.89 -1.73
N LEU A 23 -1.73 -4.16 -0.77
CA LEU A 23 -1.46 -5.12 0.31
C LEU A 23 -1.23 -6.52 -0.28
N GLU A 24 -2.02 -6.93 -1.27
CA GLU A 24 -1.81 -8.19 -1.99
C GLU A 24 -0.43 -8.24 -2.68
N ALA A 25 -0.01 -7.15 -3.33
CA ALA A 25 1.31 -7.04 -3.94
C ALA A 25 2.44 -7.10 -2.90
N GLN A 26 2.27 -6.45 -1.75
CA GLN A 26 3.23 -6.48 -0.63
C GLN A 26 3.37 -7.86 -0.01
N VAL A 27 2.27 -8.61 0.17
CA VAL A 27 2.29 -10.01 0.61
C VAL A 27 3.11 -10.88 -0.36
N LEU A 28 3.05 -10.58 -1.66
CA LEU A 28 3.82 -11.27 -2.70
C LEU A 28 5.27 -10.74 -2.84
N GLY A 29 5.69 -9.78 -2.00
CA GLY A 29 7.02 -9.18 -2.03
C GLY A 29 7.30 -8.43 -3.34
N LYS A 30 6.28 -7.81 -3.93
CA LYS A 30 6.41 -7.07 -5.18
C LYS A 30 6.72 -5.60 -4.92
N PRO A 31 7.67 -4.99 -5.64
CA PRO A 31 7.84 -3.54 -5.68
C PRO A 31 6.53 -2.85 -6.03
N VAL A 32 6.14 -1.84 -5.26
CA VAL A 32 4.89 -1.10 -5.45
C VAL A 32 5.16 0.37 -5.78
N ILE A 33 4.45 0.87 -6.79
CA ILE A 33 4.33 2.30 -7.09
C ILE A 33 2.85 2.68 -6.99
N GLY A 34 2.53 3.71 -6.21
CA GLY A 34 1.16 4.17 -6.01
C GLY A 34 1.00 5.67 -6.17
N THR A 35 -0.13 6.14 -6.68
CA THR A 35 -0.46 7.56 -6.66
C THR A 35 -0.74 8.05 -5.24
N ASN A 36 -0.30 9.26 -4.89
CA ASN A 36 -0.49 9.85 -3.58
C ASN A 36 -1.94 10.34 -3.38
N VAL A 37 -2.84 9.40 -3.10
CA VAL A 37 -4.24 9.62 -2.73
C VAL A 37 -4.51 8.96 -1.38
N ASN A 38 -5.50 9.46 -0.63
CA ASN A 38 -5.75 9.08 0.77
C ASN A 38 -5.78 7.57 1.03
N GLY A 39 -6.41 6.77 0.16
CA GLY A 39 -6.42 5.32 0.36
C GLY A 39 -5.04 4.70 0.20
N ILE A 40 -4.28 5.10 -0.82
CA ILE A 40 -2.96 4.54 -1.14
C ILE A 40 -1.90 5.00 -0.12
N ASN A 41 -1.89 6.28 0.27
CA ASN A 41 -0.93 6.78 1.27
C ASN A 41 -1.25 6.32 2.71
N SER A 42 -2.42 5.72 2.94
CA SER A 42 -2.73 5.03 4.21
C SER A 42 -2.02 3.68 4.35
N VAL A 43 -1.60 3.08 3.24
CA VAL A 43 -0.88 1.78 3.20
C VAL A 43 0.58 1.91 2.80
N LEU A 44 0.92 2.92 1.99
CA LEU A 44 2.30 3.24 1.62
C LEU A 44 2.83 4.42 2.45
N ASP A 45 3.92 4.20 3.18
CA ASP A 45 4.57 5.21 4.02
C ASP A 45 5.90 5.73 3.44
N GLY A 46 6.26 5.27 2.24
CA GLY A 46 7.52 5.58 1.57
C GLY A 46 8.68 4.65 1.93
N SER A 47 8.52 3.77 2.92
CA SER A 47 9.50 2.70 3.24
C SER A 47 9.16 1.38 2.54
N ASN A 48 7.89 1.18 2.22
CA ASN A 48 7.31 -0.07 1.72
C ASN A 48 6.79 0.01 0.27
N GLY A 49 7.15 1.09 -0.44
CA GLY A 49 6.79 1.36 -1.82
C GLY A 49 7.05 2.82 -2.17
N LEU A 50 6.82 3.20 -3.43
CA LEU A 50 7.02 4.55 -3.93
C LEU A 50 5.68 5.28 -4.15
N LEU A 51 5.51 6.42 -3.49
CA LEU A 51 4.40 7.34 -3.75
C LEU A 51 4.76 8.35 -4.82
N VAL A 52 3.89 8.55 -5.80
CA VAL A 52 4.05 9.52 -6.89
C VAL A 52 2.82 10.41 -7.04
N GLU A 53 3.00 11.59 -7.62
CA GLU A 53 1.85 12.39 -8.03
C GLU A 53 1.07 11.72 -9.16
N ASN A 54 -0.24 11.99 -9.23
CA ASN A 54 -1.11 11.43 -10.25
C ASN A 54 -1.03 12.20 -11.58
N ASN A 55 0.14 12.13 -12.21
CA ASN A 55 0.39 12.67 -13.54
C ASN A 55 1.41 11.80 -14.28
N ILE A 56 1.39 11.87 -15.62
CA ILE A 56 2.22 11.04 -16.49
C ILE A 56 3.71 11.17 -16.16
N GLN A 57 4.16 12.40 -15.88
CA GLN A 57 5.57 12.71 -15.61
C GLN A 57 6.05 12.00 -14.34
N SER A 58 5.31 12.12 -13.25
CA SER A 58 5.63 11.52 -11.95
C SER A 58 5.54 9.99 -11.99
N ILE A 59 4.53 9.44 -12.67
CA ILE A 59 4.40 7.98 -12.86
C ILE A 59 5.57 7.43 -13.70
N THR A 60 5.93 8.12 -14.79
CA THR A 60 7.09 7.74 -15.62
C THR A 60 8.37 7.75 -14.80
N LYS A 61 8.59 8.78 -13.97
CA LYS A 61 9.75 8.84 -13.07
C LYS A 61 9.74 7.66 -12.10
N GLY A 62 8.60 7.33 -11.51
CA GLY A 62 8.48 6.17 -10.62
C GLY A 62 8.84 4.85 -11.30
N LEU A 63 8.39 4.64 -12.54
CA LEU A 63 8.79 3.47 -13.34
C LEU A 63 10.30 3.42 -13.63
N MET A 64 10.93 4.58 -13.84
CA MET A 64 12.38 4.66 -13.99
C MET A 64 13.12 4.31 -12.69
N GLU A 65 12.64 4.76 -11.53
CA GLU A 65 13.20 4.35 -10.24
C GLU A 65 13.12 2.83 -10.04
N PHE A 66 12.04 2.20 -10.53
CA PHE A 66 11.94 0.75 -10.57
C PHE A 66 13.01 0.09 -11.45
N ILE A 67 13.21 0.59 -12.68
CA ILE A 67 14.26 0.09 -13.57
C ILE A 67 15.65 0.21 -12.94
N TYR A 68 15.90 1.27 -12.16
CA TYR A 68 17.16 1.48 -11.46
C TYR A 68 17.28 0.69 -10.15
N GLY A 69 16.24 -0.02 -9.71
CA GLY A 69 16.25 -0.80 -8.48
C GLY A 69 16.10 0.04 -7.21
N ASN A 70 15.54 1.25 -7.32
CA ASN A 70 15.44 2.22 -6.23
C ASN A 70 14.08 2.24 -5.53
N ILE A 71 13.20 1.26 -5.77
CA ILE A 71 11.91 1.19 -5.06
C ILE A 71 12.15 0.73 -3.63
N PRO A 72 11.73 1.51 -2.62
CA PRO A 72 11.70 1.05 -1.25
C PRO A 72 10.87 -0.23 -1.13
N HIS A 73 11.41 -1.22 -0.44
CA HIS A 73 10.73 -2.49 -0.23
C HIS A 73 11.06 -2.99 1.17
N SER A 74 10.03 -3.08 2.00
CA SER A 74 10.11 -3.70 3.33
C SER A 74 9.25 -4.97 3.34
N HIS A 75 9.58 -5.89 4.25
CA HIS A 75 8.76 -7.08 4.44
C HIS A 75 7.42 -6.68 5.08
N PHE A 76 6.31 -7.04 4.44
CA PHE A 76 4.98 -6.83 4.98
C PHE A 76 4.52 -8.06 5.79
N ASP A 77 4.53 -7.94 7.12
CA ASP A 77 3.98 -8.96 8.01
C ASP A 77 2.46 -8.81 8.11
N TYR A 78 1.76 -9.51 7.21
CA TYR A 78 0.30 -9.47 7.16
C TYR A 78 -0.37 -10.06 8.41
N LYS A 79 0.33 -10.91 9.19
CA LYS A 79 -0.25 -11.49 10.41
C LYS A 79 -0.30 -10.44 11.51
N THR A 80 0.84 -9.79 11.77
CA THR A 80 0.90 -8.68 12.72
C THR A 80 -0.05 -7.55 12.31
N TYR A 81 -0.06 -7.20 11.01
CA TYR A 81 -1.02 -6.21 10.49
C TYR A 81 -2.47 -6.58 10.81
N ASN A 82 -2.89 -7.82 10.55
CA ASN A 82 -4.25 -8.27 10.84
C ASN A 82 -4.56 -8.26 12.34
N GLU A 83 -3.62 -8.68 13.18
CA GLU A 83 -3.77 -8.64 14.65
C GLU A 83 -3.95 -7.19 15.15
N GLU A 84 -3.17 -6.24 14.63
CA GLU A 84 -3.28 -4.82 14.98
C GLU A 84 -4.62 -4.22 14.54
N ILE A 85 -5.09 -4.54 13.32
CA ILE A 85 -6.38 -4.06 12.82
C ILE A 85 -7.53 -4.63 13.65
N MET A 86 -7.50 -5.92 13.99
CA MET A 86 -8.50 -6.53 14.85
C MET A 86 -8.53 -5.89 16.24
N TYR A 87 -7.36 -5.64 16.83
CA TYR A 87 -7.27 -4.94 18.11
C TYR A 87 -7.87 -3.53 18.05
N LYS A 88 -7.54 -2.75 17.01
CA LYS A 88 -8.10 -1.40 16.81
C LYS A 88 -9.63 -1.44 16.67
N PHE A 89 -10.13 -2.38 15.87
CA PHE A 89 -11.56 -2.56 15.64
C PHE A 89 -12.31 -2.94 16.94
N GLU A 90 -11.79 -3.92 17.69
CA GLU A 90 -12.37 -4.31 18.99
C GLU A 90 -12.37 -3.16 19.97
N LYS A 91 -11.28 -2.40 20.05
CA LYS A 91 -11.17 -1.23 20.91
C LYS A 91 -12.24 -0.18 20.58
N GLU A 92 -12.35 0.23 19.31
CA GLU A 92 -13.31 1.26 18.90
C GLU A 92 -14.77 0.83 19.17
N ILE A 93 -15.11 -0.43 18.95
CA ILE A 93 -16.47 -0.94 19.17
C ILE A 93 -16.78 -1.14 20.65
N LEU A 94 -15.85 -1.68 21.43
CA LEU A 94 -16.09 -1.97 22.84
C LEU A 94 -16.06 -0.71 23.71
N GLU A 95 -15.17 0.25 23.43
CA GLU A 95 -15.14 1.54 24.14
C GLU A 95 -16.42 2.35 23.84
N PHE A 96 -16.93 2.33 22.60
CA PHE A 96 -18.20 2.97 22.23
C PHE A 96 -19.42 2.45 23.02
N ASN A 97 -19.40 1.17 23.41
CA ASN A 97 -20.49 0.56 24.20
C ASN A 97 -20.41 0.86 25.71
N SER A 98 -19.30 1.46 26.18
CA SER A 98 -19.11 1.80 27.60
C SER A 98 -19.43 3.26 27.94
N GLU A 99 -19.69 4.11 26.93
CA GLU A 99 -20.06 5.52 27.09
C GLU A 99 -21.56 5.81 26.82
N ASN A 100 -22.39 4.78 26.60
CA ASN A 100 -23.86 4.86 26.50
C ASN A 100 -24.53 4.08 27.63
#